data_AF-A0A7Z1N8Z4-F1
#
_entry.id   AF-A0A7Z1N8Z4-F1
#
_cell.length_a   1.000
_cell.length_b   1.000
_cell.length_c   1.000
_cell.angle_alpha   90.00
_cell.angle_beta   90.00
_cell.angle_gamma   90.00
#
_symmetry.space_group_name_H-M   'P 1'
#
loop_
_entity.id
_entity.type
_entity.pdbx_description
1 polymer ?
#
loop_
_entity_poly.entity_id
_entity_poly.type
_entity_poly.pdbx_seq_one_letter_code
_entity_poly.pdbx_strand_id
1 'polypeptide(L)' 'MQQIFKKSEIKRDIENRGIDFKKWSEEILQTKRLAIIDKKKPYFDQWELDVLNDAYVELLRKSAKNQKGELQNEEKGGGI' A
#
# COMPACT_ATOMS: atom_id res chain seq x y z
N MET A 1 -5.66 13.42 -3.78
CA MET A 1 -5.15 12.77 -5.01
C MET A 1 -6.34 12.18 -5.77
N GLN A 2 -6.26 11.87 -7.07
CA GLN A 2 -7.31 11.03 -7.67
C GLN A 2 -7.12 9.61 -7.12
N GLN A 3 -8.13 9.09 -6.43
CA GLN A 3 -8.10 7.74 -5.90
C GLN A 3 -8.17 6.75 -7.06
N ILE A 4 -7.14 5.92 -7.18
CA ILE A 4 -6.99 4.95 -8.27
C ILE A 4 -7.70 3.64 -7.91
N PHE A 5 -7.68 3.28 -6.63
CA PHE A 5 -8.21 2.03 -6.11
C PHE A 5 -9.28 2.26 -5.06
N LYS A 6 -10.33 1.44 -5.10
CA LYS A 6 -11.35 1.39 -4.05
C LYS A 6 -10.79 0.65 -2.82
N LYS A 7 -11.28 1.01 -1.62
CA LYS A 7 -10.87 0.36 -0.36
C LYS A 7 -11.03 -1.16 -0.38
N SER A 8 -12.07 -1.66 -1.02
CA SER A 8 -12.31 -3.10 -1.17
C SER A 8 -11.27 -3.81 -2.03
N GLU A 9 -10.74 -3.15 -3.06
CA GLU A 9 -9.69 -3.68 -3.94
C GLU A 9 -8.36 -3.73 -3.21
N ILE A 10 -8.01 -2.64 -2.50
CA ILE A 10 -6.82 -2.57 -1.64
C ILE A 10 -6.88 -3.67 -0.57
N LYS A 11 -8.02 -3.77 0.13
CA LYS A 11 -8.23 -4.79 1.17
C LYS A 11 -7.95 -6.19 0.64
N ARG A 12 -8.60 -6.55 -0.48
CA ARG A 12 -8.47 -7.88 -1.07
C ARG A 12 -7.01 -8.20 -1.43
N ASP A 13 -6.28 -7.27 -2.03
CA ASP A 13 -4.89 -7.51 -2.41
C ASP A 13 -3.95 -7.65 -1.20
N ILE A 14 -4.12 -6.80 -0.18
CA ILE A 14 -3.34 -6.88 1.06
C ILE A 14 -3.57 -8.21 1.77
N GLU A 15 -4.83 -8.65 1.89
CA GLU A 15 -5.17 -9.93 2.49
C GLU A 15 -4.61 -11.11 1.67
N ASN A 16 -4.63 -11.03 0.33
CA ASN A 16 -4.02 -12.04 -0.54
C ASN A 16 -2.49 -12.16 -0.36
N ARG A 17 -1.83 -11.13 0.17
CA ARG A 17 -0.39 -11.15 0.50
C ARG A 17 -0.12 -11.73 1.90
N GLY A 18 -1.15 -12.20 2.60
CA GLY A 18 -1.04 -12.73 3.97
C GLY A 18 -0.90 -11.65 5.04
N ILE A 19 -1.23 -10.39 4.71
CA ILE A 19 -1.16 -9.26 5.64
C ILE A 19 -2.56 -8.99 6.20
N ASP A 20 -2.68 -8.78 7.52
CA ASP A 20 -3.93 -8.34 8.14
C ASP A 20 -4.22 -6.88 7.72
N PHE A 21 -5.27 -6.70 6.92
CA PHE A 21 -5.64 -5.39 6.40
C PHE A 21 -5.96 -4.38 7.50
N LYS A 22 -6.63 -4.81 8.58
CA LYS A 22 -7.00 -3.91 9.67
C LYS A 22 -5.75 -3.36 10.34
N LYS A 23 -4.84 -4.25 10.78
CA LYS A 23 -3.60 -3.86 11.43
C LYS A 23 -2.72 -2.99 10.51
N TRP A 24 -2.55 -3.42 9.26
CA TRP A 24 -1.78 -2.67 8.26
C TRP A 24 -2.35 -1.26 8.03
N SER A 25 -3.68 -1.15 7.86
CA SER A 25 -4.33 0.14 7.64
C SER A 25 -4.19 1.05 8.86
N GLU A 26 -4.34 0.53 10.08
CA GLU A 26 -4.18 1.29 11.32
C GLU A 26 -2.75 1.83 11.46
N GLU A 27 -1.72 1.01 11.18
CA GLU A 27 -0.32 1.43 11.23
C GLU A 27 0.00 2.55 10.22
N ILE A 28 -0.50 2.42 8.98
CA ILE A 28 -0.36 3.45 7.93
C ILE A 28 -1.08 4.74 8.33
N LEU A 29 -2.29 4.63 8.87
CA LEU A 29 -3.06 5.80 9.29
C LEU A 29 -2.40 6.49 10.47
N GLN A 30 -1.92 5.75 11.47
CA GLN A 30 -1.25 6.30 12.66
C GLN A 30 0.05 7.02 12.29
N THR A 31 0.87 6.46 11.40
CA THR A 31 2.10 7.12 10.91
C THR A 31 1.82 8.43 10.18
N LYS A 32 0.63 8.60 9.60
CA LYS A 32 0.20 9.84 8.93
C LYS A 32 -0.69 10.74 9.82
N ARG A 33 -1.09 10.28 11.01
CA ARG A 33 -2.09 10.92 11.88
C ARG A 33 -1.64 12.21 12.56
N LEU A 34 -0.37 12.60 12.45
CA LEU A 34 0.12 13.86 13.04
C LEU A 34 -0.50 15.14 12.43
N ALA A 35 -1.24 15.06 11.32
CA ALA A 35 -1.76 16.23 10.60
C ALA A 35 -3.28 16.50 10.72
N ILE A 36 -4.08 15.63 11.39
CA ILE A 36 -5.56 15.63 11.23
C ILE A 36 -6.36 15.67 12.53
N ILE A 37 -5.72 15.79 13.70
CA ILE A 37 -6.38 15.67 15.01
C ILE A 37 -7.63 16.58 15.18
N ASP A 38 -7.78 17.67 14.40
CA ASP A 38 -8.90 18.63 14.50
C ASP A 38 -9.99 18.59 13.38
N LYS A 39 -10.02 17.65 12.44
CA LYS A 39 -11.00 17.68 11.32
C LYS A 39 -12.18 16.70 11.45
N LYS A 40 -13.39 17.13 11.05
CA LYS A 40 -14.68 16.38 11.16
C LYS A 40 -14.71 15.07 10.34
N LYS A 41 -15.50 14.09 10.82
CA LYS A 41 -15.62 12.69 10.31
C LYS A 41 -15.74 12.50 8.78
N PRO A 42 -16.54 13.26 8.00
CA PRO A 42 -16.61 13.06 6.55
C PRO A 42 -15.30 13.39 5.81
N TYR A 43 -14.49 14.30 6.36
CA TYR A 43 -13.15 14.57 5.85
C TYR A 43 -12.18 13.43 6.17
N PHE A 44 -12.46 12.67 7.23
CA PHE A 44 -11.64 11.54 7.64
C PHE A 44 -11.78 10.37 6.66
N ASP A 45 -12.99 10.02 6.21
CA ASP A 45 -13.18 8.86 5.31
C ASP A 45 -12.50 9.06 3.95
N GLN A 46 -12.64 10.25 3.35
CA GLN A 46 -11.98 10.58 2.08
C GLN A 46 -10.46 10.67 2.24
N TRP A 47 -9.99 11.27 3.33
CA TRP A 47 -8.56 11.33 3.62
C TRP A 47 -7.96 9.95 3.89
N GLU A 48 -8.67 9.10 4.63
CA GLU A 48 -8.27 7.73 4.92
C GLU A 48 -8.01 6.98 3.61
N LEU A 49 -8.94 7.09 2.66
CA LEU A 49 -8.82 6.42 1.38
C LEU A 49 -7.71 7.01 0.49
N ASP A 50 -7.47 8.33 0.54
CA ASP A 50 -6.30 8.95 -0.11
C ASP A 50 -4.99 8.39 0.45
N VAL A 51 -4.85 8.33 1.79
CA VAL A 51 -3.65 7.81 2.47
C VAL A 51 -3.42 6.33 2.16
N LEU A 52 -4.47 5.52 2.16
CA LEU A 52 -4.37 4.10 1.82
C LEU A 52 -3.96 3.89 0.35
N ASN A 53 -4.46 4.71 -0.57
CA ASN A 53 -4.09 4.65 -1.99
C ASN A 53 -2.60 4.93 -2.18
N ASP A 54 -2.06 5.96 -1.53
CA ASP A 54 -0.64 6.33 -1.65
C ASP A 54 0.26 5.20 -1.15
N ALA A 55 -0.03 4.67 0.04
CA ALA A 55 0.72 3.58 0.63
C ALA A 55 0.65 2.31 -0.24
N TYR A 56 -0.51 2.03 -0.83
CA TYR A 56 -0.70 0.88 -1.70
C TYR A 56 0.08 1.02 -3.03
N VAL A 57 0.10 2.21 -3.64
CA VAL A 57 0.91 2.48 -4.84
C VAL A 57 2.41 2.29 -4.56
N GLU A 58 2.90 2.74 -3.41
CA GLU A 58 4.28 2.50 -3.01
C GLU A 58 4.59 1.02 -2.81
N LEU A 59 3.68 0.28 -2.20
CA LEU A 59 3.80 -1.17 -2.02
C LEU A 59 3.88 -1.89 -3.37
N LEU A 60 2.99 -1.56 -4.31
CA LEU A 60 3.02 -2.10 -5.68
C LEU A 60 4.33 -1.79 -6.40
N ARG A 61 4.82 -0.54 -6.29
CA ARG A 61 6.11 -0.14 -6.86
C ARG A 61 7.28 -0.95 -6.28
N LYS A 62 7.27 -1.21 -4.97
CA LYS A 62 8.30 -2.04 -4.31
C LYS A 62 8.23 -3.49 -4.78
N SER A 63 7.03 -4.08 -4.86
CA SER A 63 6.85 -5.44 -5.38
C SER A 63 7.32 -5.59 -6.82
N ALA A 64 7.01 -4.62 -7.69
CA ALA A 64 7.46 -4.63 -9.09
C ALA A 64 8.99 -4.50 -9.22
N LYS A 65 9.63 -3.71 -8.34
CA LYS A 65 11.09 -3.58 -8.31
C LYS A 65 11.77 -4.87 -7.83
N ASN A 66 11.20 -5.55 -6.83
CA ASN A 66 11.74 -6.81 -6.31
C ASN A 66 11.68 -7.93 -7.35
N GLN A 67 10.56 -8.06 -8.07
CA GLN A 67 10.43 -9.04 -9.17
C GLN A 67 11.46 -8.80 -10.29
N LYS A 68 11.78 -7.52 -10.59
CA LYS A 68 12.79 -7.18 -11.61
C LYS A 68 14.22 -7.49 -11.17
N GLY A 69 14.50 -7.47 -9.85
CA GLY A 69 15.78 -7.87 -9.29
C GLY A 69 15.98 -9.38 -9.23
N GLU A 70 14.92 -10.14 -8.98
CA GLU A 70 14.94 -11.62 -9.00
C GLU A 70 15.18 -12.15 -10.41
N LEU A 71 14.49 -11.60 -11.42
CA LEU A 71 14.69 -11.98 -12.84
C LEU A 71 16.11 -11.70 -13.37
N GLN A 72 16.79 -10.65 -12.88
CA GLN A 72 18.17 -10.36 -13.29
C GLN A 72 19.22 -11.25 -12.60
N ASN A 73 18.91 -11.84 -11.44
CA ASN A 73 19.80 -12.78 -10.77
C ASN A 73 19.70 -14.19 -11.35
N GLU A 74 18.55 -14.59 -11.89
CA GLU A 74 18.43 -15.85 -12.63
C GLU A 74 19.18 -15.82 -13.98
N GLU A 75 19.23 -14.69 -14.68
CA GLU A 75 19.99 -14.56 -15.95
C GLU A 75 21.52 -14.61 -15.79
N LYS A 76 22.05 -14.40 -14.58
CA LYS A 76 23.50 -14.43 -14.30
C LYS A 76 24.00 -15.68 -13.56
N GLY A 77 23.08 -16.56 -13.13
CA GLY A 77 23.42 -17.79 -12.41
C GLY A 77 23.47 -19.07 -13.27
N GLY A 78 23.06 -18.98 -14.53
CA GLY A 78 23.02 -20.12 -15.47
C GLY A 78 24.10 -20.07 -16.53
N GLY A 79 25.37 -20.19 -16.13
CA GLY A 79 26.50 -20.22 -17.06
C GLY A 79 27.68 -20.98 -16.51
N ILE A 80 27.64 -22.30 -16.70
CA ILE A 80 28.73 -23.31 -16.77
C ILE A 80 29.84 -23.20 -15.71
#